data_AF-A0A973RWR5-F1
#
_entry.id   AF-A0A973RWR5-F1
#
_cell.length_a   1.000
_cell.length_b   1.000
_cell.length_c   1.000
_cell.angle_alpha   90.00
_cell.angle_beta   90.00
_cell.angle_gamma   90.00
#
_symmetry.space_group_name_H-M   'P 1'
#
loop_
_entity.id
_entity.type
_entity.pdbx_description
1 polymer ?
#
loop_
_entity_poly.entity_id
_entity_poly.type
_entity_poly.pdbx_seq_one_letter_code
_entity_poly.pdbx_strand_id
1 'polypeptide(L)'
;MPPNARRATLADIAQAAGVSVATVSKVVNGRGDVAAQTRARVQELLYQHDYLAPVFRHTEALESPTIEVQFQGDVKSYVAQALEGIIDSAAEAGASVVISKASRTPHWARDLVSAGRRALI
;
A
#
# COMPACT_ATOMS: atom_id res chain seq x y z
N MET A 1 -0.93 27.70 17.25
CA MET A 1 -1.20 26.62 16.26
C MET A 1 -1.17 27.25 14.88
N PRO A 2 -0.20 26.93 14.00
CA PRO A 2 -0.28 27.35 12.62
C PRO A 2 -1.42 26.58 11.91
N PRO A 3 -2.04 27.16 10.88
CA PRO A 3 -3.19 26.57 10.19
C PRO A 3 -2.82 25.24 9.51
N ASN A 4 -3.75 24.29 9.54
CA ASN A 4 -3.67 23.00 8.85
C ASN A 4 -3.18 23.18 7.40
N ALA A 5 -1.92 22.84 7.13
CA ALA A 5 -1.42 22.69 5.78
C ALA A 5 -2.28 21.62 5.09
N ARG A 6 -3.16 22.06 4.19
CA ARG A 6 -4.10 21.18 3.49
C ARG A 6 -3.27 20.22 2.65
N ARG A 7 -3.29 18.92 2.98
CA ARG A 7 -2.66 17.89 2.14
C ARG A 7 -3.21 18.01 0.72
N ALA A 8 -2.31 17.96 -0.26
CA ALA A 8 -2.69 17.98 -1.66
C ALA A 8 -3.65 16.82 -1.96
N THR A 9 -4.69 17.09 -2.74
CA THR A 9 -5.69 16.11 -3.17
C THR A 9 -5.44 15.72 -4.63
N LEU A 10 -6.03 14.61 -5.08
CA LEU A 10 -5.99 14.24 -6.50
C LEU A 10 -6.61 15.32 -7.40
N ALA A 11 -7.55 16.11 -6.88
CA ALA A 11 -8.16 17.22 -7.61
C ALA A 11 -7.15 18.36 -7.84
N ASP A 12 -6.33 18.68 -6.84
CA ASP A 12 -5.29 19.70 -6.96
C ASP A 12 -4.25 19.30 -8.01
N ILE A 13 -3.83 18.04 -7.98
CA ILE A 13 -2.89 17.47 -8.97
C ILE A 13 -3.51 17.44 -10.36
N ALA A 14 -4.79 17.07 -10.48
CA ALA A 14 -5.49 17.04 -11.76
C ALA A 14 -5.57 18.43 -12.39
N GLN A 15 -5.88 19.44 -11.58
CA GLN A 15 -5.91 20.83 -12.01
C GLN A 15 -4.53 21.32 -12.46
N ALA A 16 -3.47 21.04 -11.70
CA ALA A 16 -2.09 21.43 -12.05
C ALA A 16 -1.57 20.70 -13.30
N ALA A 17 -1.97 19.45 -13.49
CA ALA A 17 -1.60 18.63 -14.64
C ALA A 17 -2.43 18.95 -15.91
N GLY A 18 -3.58 19.64 -15.77
CA GLY A 18 -4.50 19.91 -16.86
C GLY A 18 -5.24 18.66 -17.36
N VAL A 19 -5.50 17.70 -16.47
CA VAL A 19 -6.16 16.43 -16.79
C VAL A 19 -7.33 16.16 -15.85
N SER A 20 -8.12 15.13 -16.14
CA SER A 20 -9.20 14.71 -15.25
C SER A 20 -8.66 14.03 -13.98
N VAL A 21 -9.42 14.08 -12.88
CA VAL A 21 -9.13 13.31 -11.66
C VAL A 21 -9.04 11.81 -11.97
N ALA A 22 -9.85 11.30 -12.90
CA ALA A 22 -9.78 9.91 -13.35
C ALA A 22 -8.42 9.58 -14.02
N THR A 23 -7.86 10.50 -14.79
CA THR A 23 -6.52 10.35 -15.39
C THR A 23 -5.44 10.29 -14.32
N VAL A 24 -5.48 11.18 -13.33
CA VAL A 24 -4.54 11.13 -12.20
C VAL A 24 -4.70 9.83 -11.41
N SER A 25 -5.94 9.39 -11.16
CA SER A 25 -6.22 8.11 -10.51
C SER A 25 -5.66 6.92 -11.29
N LYS A 26 -5.75 6.92 -12.63
CA LYS A 26 -5.13 5.89 -13.47
C LYS A 26 -3.60 5.89 -13.32
N VAL A 27 -2.96 7.06 -13.25
CA VAL A 27 -1.51 7.18 -13.06
C VAL A 27 -1.08 6.66 -11.69
N VAL A 28 -1.78 7.08 -10.62
CA VAL A 28 -1.52 6.62 -9.24
C VAL A 28 -1.70 5.10 -9.12
N ASN A 29 -2.71 4.54 -9.80
CA ASN A 29 -3.01 3.10 -9.82
C ASN A 29 -2.29 2.34 -10.95
N GLY A 30 -1.26 2.91 -11.58
CA GLY A 30 -0.43 2.22 -12.58
C GLY A 30 -1.08 1.87 -13.93
N ARG A 31 -2.37 2.15 -14.17
CA ARG A 31 -3.13 1.67 -15.34
C ARG A 31 -2.61 2.19 -16.68
N GLY A 32 -2.53 1.31 -17.69
CA GLY A 32 -1.86 1.54 -18.98
C GLY A 32 -2.49 2.58 -19.92
N ASP A 33 -3.74 2.98 -19.72
CA ASP A 33 -4.48 3.87 -20.65
C ASP A 33 -4.07 5.36 -20.58
N VAL A 34 -2.85 5.69 -20.15
CA VAL A 34 -2.37 7.07 -20.02
C VAL A 34 -1.07 7.22 -20.79
N ALA A 35 -1.04 8.20 -21.70
CA ALA A 35 0.15 8.52 -22.48
C ALA A 35 1.36 8.78 -21.57
N ALA A 36 2.54 8.28 -21.98
CA ALA A 36 3.76 8.35 -21.18
C ALA A 36 4.12 9.79 -20.75
N GLN A 37 3.93 10.76 -21.63
CA GLN A 37 4.17 12.18 -21.35
C GLN A 37 3.26 12.71 -20.24
N THR A 38 1.96 12.39 -20.30
CA THR A 38 0.99 12.78 -19.28
C THR A 38 1.29 12.11 -17.94
N ARG A 39 1.69 10.83 -17.98
CA ARG A 39 2.10 10.08 -16.78
C ARG A 39 3.29 10.73 -16.09
N ALA A 40 4.35 11.07 -16.83
CA ALA A 40 5.53 11.73 -16.29
C ALA A 40 5.18 13.07 -15.63
N ARG A 41 4.37 13.90 -16.30
CA ARG A 41 3.92 15.20 -15.75
C ARG A 41 3.12 15.05 -14.45
N VAL A 42 2.22 14.06 -14.39
CA VAL A 42 1.43 13.79 -13.18
C VAL A 42 2.33 13.28 -12.05
N GLN A 43 3.28 12.39 -12.33
CA GLN A 43 4.23 11.88 -11.33
C GLN A 43 5.11 12.98 -10.73
N GLU A 44 5.59 13.91 -11.56
CA GLU A 44 6.37 15.06 -11.09
C GLU A 44 5.55 15.96 -10.16
N LEU A 45 4.29 16.25 -10.50
CA LEU A 45 3.40 17.03 -9.64
C LEU A 45 3.07 16.31 -8.33
N LEU A 46 2.85 14.99 -8.36
CA LEU A 46 2.64 14.21 -7.13
C LEU A 46 3.85 14.32 -6.19
N TYR A 47 5.07 14.31 -6.72
CA TYR A 47 6.29 14.49 -5.96
C TYR A 47 6.43 15.92 -5.40
N GLN A 48 6.22 16.94 -6.23
CA GLN A 48 6.32 18.35 -5.82
C GLN A 48 5.33 18.74 -4.72
N HIS A 49 4.16 18.11 -4.71
CA HIS A 49 3.09 18.39 -3.76
C HIS A 49 3.10 17.50 -2.51
N ASP A 50 4.15 16.69 -2.32
CA ASP A 50 4.27 15.71 -1.23
C ASP A 50 2.99 14.87 -1.09
N TYR A 51 2.43 14.47 -2.24
CA TYR A 51 1.18 13.73 -2.27
C TYR A 51 1.41 12.32 -1.74
N LEU A 52 0.98 12.11 -0.49
CA LEU A 52 0.82 10.78 0.08
C LEU A 52 -0.44 10.15 -0.50
N ALA A 53 -0.27 9.32 -1.54
CA ALA A 53 -1.35 8.45 -1.99
C ALA A 53 -1.85 7.63 -0.78
N PRO A 54 -3.18 7.57 -0.53
CA PRO A 54 -3.71 6.52 0.31
C PRO A 54 -3.21 5.23 -0.32
N VAL A 55 -2.54 4.38 0.46
CA VAL A 55 -1.90 3.14 -0.01
C VAL A 55 -2.96 2.22 -0.61
N PHE A 56 -3.32 2.46 -1.86
CA PHE A 56 -4.12 1.58 -2.69
C PHE A 56 -3.14 0.89 -3.63
N ARG A 57 -2.72 -0.25 -3.10
CA ARG A 57 -1.83 -1.25 -3.65
C ARG A 57 -2.51 -1.84 -4.88
N HIS A 58 -2.12 -1.40 -6.07
CA HIS A 58 -2.21 -2.18 -7.31
C HIS A 58 -1.37 -1.46 -8.37
N THR A 59 -0.07 -1.69 -8.32
CA THR A 59 0.83 -1.46 -9.45
C THR A 59 1.44 -2.81 -9.79
N GLU A 60 1.05 -3.33 -10.96
CA GLU A 60 1.51 -4.58 -11.58
C GLU A 60 3.01 -4.55 -11.97
N ALA A 61 3.90 -4.23 -11.04
CA ALA A 61 5.33 -4.34 -11.25
C ALA A 61 5.99 -4.88 -9.97
N LEU A 62 6.15 -6.21 -9.95
CA LEU A 62 6.85 -7.00 -8.94
C LEU A 62 6.23 -6.93 -7.53
N GLU A 63 4.97 -7.35 -7.37
CA GLU A 63 4.43 -7.57 -6.03
C GLU A 63 5.07 -8.82 -5.41
N SER A 64 6.17 -8.63 -4.66
CA SER A 64 6.57 -9.58 -3.63
C SER A 64 5.32 -9.91 -2.80
N PRO A 65 4.82 -11.16 -2.86
CA PRO A 65 3.57 -11.51 -2.21
C PRO A 65 3.63 -11.12 -0.75
N THR A 66 2.64 -10.38 -0.26
CA THR A 66 2.61 -10.01 1.17
C THR A 66 1.78 -11.00 1.97
N ILE A 67 2.39 -11.59 2.99
CA ILE A 67 1.79 -12.54 3.92
C ILE A 67 1.46 -11.81 5.21
N GLU A 68 0.24 -12.00 5.73
CA GLU A 68 -0.13 -11.56 7.08
C GLU A 68 0.18 -12.68 8.09
N VAL A 69 0.77 -12.33 9.22
CA VAL A 69 0.97 -13.23 10.36
C VAL A 69 0.24 -12.65 11.55
N GLN A 70 -0.71 -13.41 12.10
CA GLN A 70 -1.46 -13.02 13.28
C GLN A 70 -1.14 -13.92 14.46
N PHE A 71 -0.81 -13.30 15.59
CA PHE A 71 -0.64 -14.02 16.84
C PHE A 71 -1.57 -13.48 17.93
N GLN A 72 -1.86 -14.32 18.91
CA GLN A 72 -2.65 -13.96 20.08
C GLN A 72 -1.74 -13.77 21.29
N GLY A 73 -2.09 -12.82 22.16
CA GLY A 73 -1.36 -12.54 23.38
C GLY A 73 -0.11 -11.69 23.15
N ASP A 74 0.93 -11.94 23.96
CA ASP A 74 2.17 -11.18 23.95
C ASP A 74 3.30 -11.95 23.26
N VAL A 75 4.29 -11.21 22.75
CA VAL A 75 5.46 -11.79 22.10
C VAL A 75 6.34 -12.44 23.16
N LYS A 76 6.14 -13.73 23.38
CA LYS A 76 6.99 -14.59 24.20
C LYS A 76 8.14 -15.14 23.34
N SER A 77 9.15 -15.73 23.98
CA SER A 77 10.32 -16.29 23.29
C SER A 77 9.95 -17.27 22.17
N TYR A 78 8.96 -18.13 22.38
CA TYR A 78 8.50 -19.07 21.34
C TYR A 78 7.80 -18.35 20.17
N VAL A 79 7.13 -17.23 20.41
CA VAL A 79 6.50 -16.42 19.34
C VAL A 79 7.59 -15.73 18.53
N ALA A 80 8.58 -15.14 19.19
CA ALA A 80 9.71 -14.50 18.51
C ALA A 80 10.46 -15.49 17.60
N GLN A 81 10.75 -16.71 18.11
CA GLN A 81 11.42 -17.74 17.32
C GLN A 81 10.58 -18.20 16.12
N ALA A 82 9.25 -18.31 16.28
CA ALA A 82 8.36 -18.62 15.17
C ALA A 82 8.33 -17.49 14.12
N LEU A 83 8.28 -16.23 14.57
CA LEU A 83 8.30 -15.07 13.67
C LEU A 83 9.61 -14.97 12.88
N GLU A 84 10.75 -15.25 13.52
CA GLU A 84 12.06 -15.30 12.87
C GLU A 84 12.06 -16.32 11.71
N GLY A 85 11.64 -17.56 11.97
CA GLY A 85 11.56 -18.58 10.93
C GLY A 85 10.59 -18.24 9.79
N ILE A 86 9.48 -17.56 10.10
CA ILE A 86 8.54 -17.07 9.08
C ILE A 86 9.18 -15.98 8.22
N ILE A 87 9.90 -15.04 8.83
CA ILE A 87 10.58 -13.95 8.11
C ILE A 87 11.65 -14.51 7.18
N ASP A 88 12.47 -15.44 7.66
CA ASP A 88 13.53 -16.07 6.86
C ASP A 88 12.93 -16.83 5.66
N SER A 89 11.90 -17.65 5.90
CA SER A 89 11.22 -18.41 4.84
C SER A 89 10.54 -17.49 3.82
N ALA A 90 9.94 -16.39 4.28
CA ALA A 90 9.31 -15.41 3.39
C ALA A 90 10.36 -14.69 2.53
N ALA A 91 11.51 -14.33 3.12
CA ALA A 91 12.61 -13.70 2.39
C ALA A 91 13.15 -14.63 1.30
N GLU A 92 13.34 -15.92 1.59
CA GLU A 92 13.73 -16.93 0.59
C GLU A 92 12.70 -17.05 -0.54
N ALA A 93 11.41 -16.92 -0.24
CA ALA A 93 10.32 -16.95 -1.21
C ALA A 93 10.09 -15.62 -1.95
N GLY A 94 10.90 -14.58 -1.67
CA GLY A 94 10.71 -13.23 -2.23
C GLY A 94 9.41 -12.56 -1.78
N ALA A 95 8.89 -12.95 -0.61
CA ALA A 95 7.65 -12.48 -0.01
C ALA A 95 7.93 -11.44 1.10
N SER A 96 6.99 -10.53 1.30
CA SER A 96 7.01 -9.59 2.42
C SER A 96 6.10 -10.08 3.55
N VAL A 97 6.46 -9.82 4.81
CA VAL A 97 5.65 -10.21 5.98
C VAL A 97 5.11 -8.96 6.67
N VAL A 98 3.84 -9.00 7.08
CA VAL A 98 3.27 -8.05 8.04
C VAL A 98 2.70 -8.81 9.23
N ILE A 99 3.02 -8.31 10.42
CA ILE A 99 2.68 -8.95 11.68
C ILE A 99 1.64 -8.09 12.40
N SER A 100 0.56 -8.71 12.89
CA SER A 100 -0.46 -8.04 13.70
C SER A 100 -0.98 -8.93 14.83
N LYS A 101 -1.68 -8.33 15.80
CA LYS A 101 -2.42 -9.10 16.80
C LYS A 101 -3.75 -9.53 16.22
N ALA A 102 -4.10 -10.80 16.41
CA ALA A 102 -5.39 -11.32 15.97
C ALA A 102 -6.54 -10.51 16.59
N SER A 103 -7.40 -9.93 15.76
CA SER A 103 -8.63 -9.27 16.21
C SER A 103 -9.80 -10.24 16.10
N ARG A 104 -10.76 -10.15 17.03
CA ARG A 104 -12.03 -10.91 16.96
C ARG A 104 -13.04 -10.27 16.00
N THR A 105 -12.62 -9.33 15.15
CA THR A 105 -13.56 -8.59 14.30
C THR A 105 -14.11 -9.50 13.19
N PRO A 106 -15.44 -9.54 12.98
CA PRO A 106 -16.06 -10.49 12.05
C PRO A 106 -15.73 -10.26 10.56
N HIS A 107 -14.96 -9.21 10.23
CA HIS A 107 -14.62 -8.78 8.88
C HIS A 107 -13.12 -8.92 8.53
N TRP A 108 -12.33 -9.55 9.39
CA TRP A 108 -10.87 -9.69 9.19
C TRP A 108 -10.49 -10.22 7.80
N ALA A 109 -11.25 -11.17 7.26
CA ALA A 109 -10.97 -11.73 5.93
C ALA A 109 -11.15 -10.71 4.80
N ARG A 110 -12.15 -9.81 4.92
CA ARG A 110 -12.34 -8.71 3.96
C ARG A 110 -11.23 -7.66 4.07
N ASP A 111 -10.77 -7.39 5.28
CA ASP A 111 -9.67 -6.46 5.52
C ASP A 111 -8.37 -6.98 4.90
N LEU A 112 -8.09 -8.29 5.00
CA LEU A 112 -6.93 -8.92 4.36
C LEU A 112 -6.97 -8.83 2.84
N VAL A 113 -8.12 -9.16 2.24
CA VAL A 113 -8.29 -9.13 0.78
C VAL A 113 -8.17 -7.69 0.26
N SER A 114 -8.81 -6.73 0.93
CA SER A 114 -8.71 -5.31 0.57
C SER A 114 -7.30 -4.74 0.77
N ALA A 115 -6.53 -5.27 1.71
CA ALA A 115 -5.13 -4.95 1.90
C ALA A 115 -4.18 -5.66 0.91
N GLY A 116 -4.70 -6.46 -0.03
CA GLY A 116 -3.89 -7.17 -1.02
C GLY A 116 -3.01 -8.28 -0.44
N ARG A 117 -3.42 -8.88 0.69
CA ARG A 117 -2.71 -10.02 1.29
C ARG A 117 -2.96 -11.29 0.49
N ARG A 118 -1.91 -12.08 0.28
CA ARG A 118 -2.00 -13.36 -0.45
C ARG A 118 -2.22 -14.57 0.46
N ALA A 119 -1.87 -14.46 1.73
CA ALA A 119 -2.05 -15.52 2.72
C ALA A 119 -2.14 -14.95 4.15
N LEU A 120 -2.70 -15.74 5.06
CA LEU A 120 -2.72 -15.51 6.51
C LEU A 120 -2.11 -16.74 7.20
N ILE A 121 -1.25 -16.48 8.19
CA ILE A 121 -0.73 -17.44 9.15
C ILE A 121 -1.26 -17.08 10.54
#